data_AF-A0A821CMU7-F1
#
_entry.id   AF-A0A821CMU7-F1
#
_cell.length_a   1.000
_cell.length_b   1.000
_cell.length_c   1.000
_cell.angle_alpha   90.00
_cell.angle_beta   90.00
_cell.angle_gamma   90.00
#
_symmetry.space_group_name_H-M   'P 1'
#
loop_
_entity.id
_entity.type
_entity.pdbx_description
1 polymer ?
#
loop_
_entity_poly.entity_id
_entity_poly.type
_entity_poly.pdbx_seq_one_letter_code
_entity_poly.pdbx_strand_id
1 'polypeptide(L)'
;MGFQAQGHIRSRLSALDFYIYCRLHLLNLGVKDAIEYSFYDAFDTIKSALIYLNDSLYRIETLFNSQKATGSSKRGHSIPNPSETRWSYSFEIVRFACQHYSAIIMTFTTISQSKSVGSSDGRRYVMDLMKPLIVFQIHLLRDVLRSAMEFLRQIGKRGLCLDEFAVNFDAARATISQAMNAFDFVTYKATLSNIKQYALLTKLTSHSTRGQQQSANIDFDECELKTTGDEFVQNVLESLDDRFNGEAKQMIQDLCTFSSPSNLSPEELISNSLIQKYTSPITYIHKSVDEKVYERTDQPLLNIKFLKNDVYAFLKIVQNISSIPSILLRLAKLGSEQCPEWFRLYQILATFAVGSNEAERMFSILRRIKSWLRNRLNDTTIEILLKLSSLNIQLTDDGIDFIIQDFIKSPGRAKSRNVTLFFESDQLKQKDDEF
;
A
#
# COMPACT_ATOMS: atom_id res chain seq x y z
N MET A 1 -11.85 -7.52 10.43
CA MET A 1 -10.77 -8.42 10.91
C MET A 1 -9.53 -7.71 11.43
N GLY A 2 -9.23 -6.45 11.07
CA GLY A 2 -8.06 -5.72 11.59
C GLY A 2 -8.12 -5.40 13.10
N PHE A 3 -9.28 -4.98 13.61
CA PHE A 3 -9.45 -4.59 15.02
C PHE A 3 -9.32 -5.75 16.02
N GLN A 4 -9.78 -6.96 15.68
CA GLN A 4 -9.67 -8.13 16.56
C GLN A 4 -8.25 -8.71 16.59
N ALA A 5 -7.52 -8.67 15.47
CA ALA A 5 -6.10 -9.03 15.44
C ALA A 5 -5.25 -8.02 16.24
N GLN A 6 -5.56 -6.72 16.16
CA GLN A 6 -4.91 -5.66 16.95
C GLN A 6 -5.11 -5.84 18.46
N GLY A 7 -6.32 -6.20 18.91
CA GLY A 7 -6.59 -6.49 20.32
C GLY A 7 -5.80 -7.70 20.83
N HIS A 8 -5.66 -8.74 20.01
CA HIS A 8 -4.97 -9.96 20.41
C HIS A 8 -3.44 -9.82 20.43
N ILE A 9 -2.87 -9.04 19.51
CA ILE A 9 -1.43 -8.73 19.48
C ILE A 9 -1.04 -7.83 20.66
N ARG A 10 -1.86 -6.81 20.99
CA ARG A 10 -1.67 -5.95 22.18
C ARG A 10 -1.76 -6.72 23.50
N SER A 11 -2.52 -7.81 23.55
CA SER A 11 -2.63 -8.65 24.75
C SER A 11 -1.44 -9.59 24.99
N ARG A 12 -0.56 -9.77 24.00
CA ARG A 12 0.53 -10.76 24.03
C ARG A 12 1.95 -10.20 23.93
N LEU A 13 2.13 -8.94 23.52
CA LEU A 13 3.42 -8.26 23.51
C LEU A 13 3.55 -7.37 24.75
N SER A 14 4.75 -7.29 25.34
CA SER A 14 5.05 -6.38 26.43
C SER A 14 4.71 -4.94 26.04
N ALA A 15 4.20 -4.15 27.00
CA ALA A 15 3.61 -2.82 26.86
C ALA A 15 4.51 -1.69 26.27
N LEU A 16 5.66 -2.04 25.68
CA LEU A 16 6.71 -1.14 25.22
C LEU A 16 6.85 -1.05 23.69
N ASP A 17 6.07 -1.84 22.93
CA ASP A 17 6.13 -1.80 21.46
C ASP A 17 5.31 -0.62 20.92
N PHE A 18 5.99 0.49 20.64
CA PHE A 18 5.41 1.64 19.93
C PHE A 18 5.01 1.22 18.51
N TYR A 19 3.71 1.12 18.25
CA TYR A 19 3.19 0.85 16.92
C TYR A 19 3.25 2.13 16.08
N ILE A 20 4.35 2.31 15.35
CA ILE A 20 4.49 3.38 14.36
C ILE A 20 3.78 2.91 13.09
N TYR A 21 2.74 3.65 12.68
CA TYR A 21 2.10 3.39 11.40
C TYR A 21 3.10 3.59 10.27
N CYS A 22 3.15 2.62 9.36
CA CYS A 22 3.88 2.74 8.11
C CYS A 22 3.42 4.02 7.37
N ARG A 23 4.31 5.00 7.20
CA ARG A 23 3.97 6.25 6.51
C ARG A 23 3.59 6.01 5.04
N LEU A 24 4.19 4.98 4.42
CA LEU A 24 3.79 4.48 3.10
C LEU A 24 2.32 4.00 3.08
N HIS A 25 1.90 3.33 4.15
CA HIS A 25 0.53 2.83 4.29
C HIS A 25 -0.47 3.97 4.51
N LEU A 26 -0.14 4.94 5.37
CA LEU A 26 -0.98 6.12 5.62
C LEU A 26 -1.18 6.94 4.33
N LEU A 27 -0.12 7.11 3.55
CA LEU A 27 -0.19 7.78 2.25
C LEU A 27 -1.08 7.01 1.27
N ASN A 28 -0.91 5.68 1.16
CA ASN A 28 -1.78 4.84 0.33
C ASN A 28 -3.25 4.93 0.75
N LEU A 29 -3.53 4.95 2.05
CA LEU A 29 -4.88 5.07 2.58
C LEU A 29 -5.48 6.47 2.35
N GLY A 30 -4.69 7.54 2.46
CA GLY A 30 -5.18 8.91 2.23
C GLY A 30 -5.62 9.11 0.78
N VAL A 31 -4.79 8.65 -0.14
CA VAL A 31 -5.12 8.68 -1.57
C VAL A 31 -6.33 7.79 -1.88
N LYS A 32 -6.43 6.61 -1.26
CA LYS A 32 -7.57 5.71 -1.44
C LYS A 32 -8.89 6.34 -1.01
N ASP A 33 -8.94 6.87 0.20
CA ASP A 33 -10.17 7.45 0.76
C ASP A 33 -10.66 8.62 -0.08
N ALA A 34 -9.76 9.51 -0.52
CA ALA A 34 -10.12 10.64 -1.36
C ALA A 34 -10.71 10.21 -2.72
N ILE A 35 -10.19 9.13 -3.30
CA ILE A 35 -10.75 8.57 -4.54
C ILE A 35 -12.11 7.94 -4.30
N GLU A 36 -12.25 7.15 -3.22
CA GLU A 36 -13.53 6.54 -2.86
C GLU A 36 -14.62 7.57 -2.53
N TYR A 37 -14.22 8.76 -2.08
CA TYR A 37 -15.14 9.84 -1.78
C TYR A 37 -15.57 10.63 -3.02
N SER A 38 -14.62 11.06 -3.87
CA SER A 38 -14.94 12.01 -4.96
C SER A 38 -15.01 11.35 -6.34
N PHE A 39 -14.06 10.48 -6.69
CA PHE A 39 -13.85 9.97 -8.05
C PHE A 39 -14.08 8.45 -8.15
N TYR A 40 -14.89 7.89 -7.25
CA TYR A 40 -15.13 6.45 -7.16
C TYR A 40 -15.70 5.90 -8.46
N ASP A 41 -16.73 6.53 -9.01
CA ASP A 41 -17.39 6.06 -10.23
C ASP A 41 -16.44 6.00 -11.42
N ALA A 42 -15.60 7.02 -11.62
CA ALA A 42 -14.58 7.01 -12.66
C ALA A 42 -13.55 5.89 -12.46
N PHE A 43 -13.04 5.75 -11.24
CA PHE A 43 -12.03 4.74 -10.93
C PHE A 43 -12.59 3.32 -11.03
N ASP A 44 -13.80 3.07 -10.51
CA ASP A 44 -14.44 1.76 -10.58
C ASP A 44 -14.84 1.41 -12.02
N THR A 45 -15.37 2.38 -12.79
CA THR A 45 -15.71 2.17 -14.20
C THR A 45 -14.50 1.68 -14.99
N ILE A 46 -13.35 2.36 -14.88
CA ILE A 46 -12.15 1.97 -15.62
C ILE A 46 -11.55 0.66 -15.12
N LYS A 47 -11.56 0.44 -13.79
CA LYS A 47 -11.07 -0.80 -13.17
C LYS A 47 -11.90 -2.00 -13.61
N SER A 48 -13.22 -1.89 -13.51
CA SER A 48 -14.19 -2.92 -13.90
C SER A 48 -14.12 -3.21 -15.40
N ALA A 49 -13.96 -2.18 -16.23
CA ALA A 49 -13.75 -2.34 -17.66
C ALA A 49 -12.48 -3.16 -17.98
N LEU A 50 -11.36 -2.83 -17.34
CA LEU A 50 -10.10 -3.54 -17.57
C LEU A 50 -10.13 -4.97 -17.02
N ILE A 51 -10.77 -5.21 -15.87
CA ILE A 51 -10.99 -6.57 -15.35
C ILE A 51 -11.81 -7.38 -16.35
N TYR A 52 -12.91 -6.82 -16.84
CA TYR A 52 -13.74 -7.45 -17.86
C TYR A 52 -12.92 -7.80 -19.11
N LEU A 53 -12.03 -6.93 -19.60
CA LEU A 53 -11.18 -7.26 -20.73
C LEU A 53 -10.18 -8.38 -20.42
N ASN A 54 -9.66 -8.42 -19.19
CA ASN A 54 -8.68 -9.42 -18.76
C ASN A 54 -9.29 -10.80 -18.51
N ASP A 55 -10.61 -10.90 -18.35
CA ASP A 55 -11.32 -12.13 -18.03
C ASP A 55 -11.54 -13.05 -19.25
N SER A 56 -11.19 -12.66 -20.48
CA SER A 56 -11.10 -13.64 -21.58
C SER A 56 -10.01 -13.37 -22.60
N LEU A 57 -9.42 -14.46 -23.09
CA LEU A 57 -8.35 -14.42 -24.10
C LEU A 57 -8.78 -13.68 -25.37
N TYR A 58 -10.02 -13.88 -25.81
CA TYR A 58 -10.59 -13.16 -26.96
C TYR A 58 -10.59 -11.63 -26.73
N ARG A 59 -10.97 -11.18 -25.54
CA ARG A 59 -11.03 -9.74 -25.19
C ARG A 59 -9.61 -9.14 -25.09
N ILE A 60 -8.66 -9.89 -24.53
CA ILE A 60 -7.24 -9.51 -24.50
C ILE A 60 -6.67 -9.39 -25.90
N GLU A 61 -6.93 -10.37 -26.77
CA GLU A 61 -6.45 -10.35 -28.17
C GLU A 61 -7.07 -9.19 -28.95
N THR A 62 -8.37 -8.94 -28.76
CA THR A 62 -9.05 -7.78 -29.37
C THR A 62 -8.40 -6.48 -28.91
N LEU A 63 -8.07 -6.34 -27.61
CA LEU A 63 -7.36 -5.18 -27.09
C LEU A 63 -5.97 -5.01 -27.73
N PHE A 64 -5.20 -6.08 -27.89
CA PHE A 64 -3.89 -6.00 -28.54
C PHE A 64 -3.99 -5.57 -30.00
N ASN A 65 -5.02 -6.03 -30.71
CA ASN A 65 -5.27 -5.61 -32.09
C ASN A 65 -5.68 -4.14 -32.15
N SER A 66 -6.55 -3.68 -31.23
CA SER A 66 -6.90 -2.27 -31.11
C SER A 66 -5.72 -1.38 -30.70
N GLN A 67 -4.81 -1.86 -29.85
CA GLN A 67 -3.59 -1.14 -29.48
C GLN A 67 -2.67 -0.91 -30.68
N LYS A 68 -2.55 -1.90 -31.58
CA LYS A 68 -1.82 -1.76 -32.84
C LYS A 68 -2.52 -0.81 -33.81
N ALA A 69 -3.84 -0.96 -33.97
CA ALA A 69 -4.63 -0.15 -34.90
C ALA A 69 -4.66 1.34 -34.53
N THR A 70 -4.71 1.64 -33.22
CA THR A 70 -4.70 3.03 -32.71
C THR A 70 -3.29 3.61 -32.60
N GLY A 71 -2.24 2.84 -32.90
CA GLY A 71 -0.86 3.25 -32.74
C GLY A 71 -0.38 3.39 -31.29
N SER A 72 -1.20 3.05 -30.30
CA SER A 72 -0.84 3.17 -28.88
C SER A 72 0.17 2.12 -28.42
N SER A 73 0.29 0.97 -29.10
CA SER A 73 1.39 0.03 -28.91
C SER A 73 1.64 -0.85 -30.14
N LYS A 74 2.89 -0.99 -30.55
CA LYS A 74 3.29 -1.90 -31.64
C LYS A 74 3.28 -3.37 -31.23
N ARG A 75 3.60 -3.66 -29.96
CA ARG A 75 3.76 -5.03 -29.44
C ARG A 75 2.56 -5.53 -28.64
N GLY A 76 1.62 -4.64 -28.31
CA GLY A 76 0.58 -4.89 -27.33
C GLY A 76 1.14 -4.78 -25.91
N HIS A 77 0.39 -4.17 -25.00
CA HIS A 77 0.71 -4.12 -23.58
C HIS A 77 -0.38 -4.84 -22.80
N SER A 78 0.02 -5.77 -21.94
CA SER A 78 -0.89 -6.50 -21.06
C SER A 78 -1.51 -5.56 -20.04
N ILE A 79 -2.76 -5.83 -19.70
CA ILE A 79 -3.48 -5.10 -18.66
C ILE A 79 -2.76 -5.32 -17.33
N PRO A 80 -2.52 -4.26 -16.55
CA PRO A 80 -2.03 -4.41 -15.20
C PRO A 80 -3.02 -5.26 -14.34
N ASN A 81 -2.56 -6.39 -13.79
CA ASN A 81 -3.15 -7.15 -12.65
C ASN A 81 -3.56 -6.35 -11.38
N PRO A 82 -4.85 -6.01 -11.18
CA PRO A 82 -5.30 -5.22 -10.02
C PRO A 82 -4.85 -5.81 -8.67
N SER A 83 -4.22 -4.99 -7.83
CA SER A 83 -3.98 -5.34 -6.42
C SER A 83 -5.06 -4.71 -5.54
N GLU A 84 -5.78 -5.52 -4.78
CA GLU A 84 -6.71 -5.02 -3.75
C GLU A 84 -5.99 -4.35 -2.57
N THR A 85 -4.72 -4.69 -2.34
CA THR A 85 -3.99 -4.31 -1.13
C THR A 85 -2.96 -3.21 -1.30
N ARG A 86 -2.47 -3.02 -2.53
CA ARG A 86 -1.43 -2.02 -2.80
C ARG A 86 -2.02 -0.96 -3.69
N TRP A 87 -2.42 0.16 -3.09
CA TRP A 87 -3.02 1.26 -3.85
C TRP A 87 -2.08 1.90 -4.86
N SER A 88 -0.77 1.72 -4.69
CA SER A 88 0.23 2.03 -5.72
C SER A 88 -0.04 1.36 -7.07
N TYR A 89 -0.84 0.30 -7.08
CA TYR A 89 -1.33 -0.37 -8.27
C TYR A 89 -2.40 0.41 -9.04
N SER A 90 -3.22 1.19 -8.33
CA SER A 90 -4.25 2.03 -8.92
C SER A 90 -3.65 3.03 -9.91
N PHE A 91 -2.43 3.51 -9.64
CA PHE A 91 -1.70 4.34 -10.59
C PHE A 91 -1.39 3.61 -11.90
N GLU A 92 -0.91 2.36 -11.86
CA GLU A 92 -0.59 1.61 -13.07
C GLU A 92 -1.85 1.32 -13.91
N ILE A 93 -2.99 1.05 -13.25
CA ILE A 93 -4.31 0.92 -13.90
C ILE A 93 -4.70 2.21 -14.64
N VAL A 94 -4.69 3.34 -13.93
CA VAL A 94 -5.11 4.63 -14.48
C VAL A 94 -4.15 5.10 -15.57
N ARG A 95 -2.85 4.89 -15.37
CA ARG A 95 -1.80 5.18 -16.36
C ARG A 95 -2.01 4.36 -17.63
N PHE A 96 -2.22 3.05 -17.51
CA PHE A 96 -2.49 2.17 -18.64
C PHE A 96 -3.74 2.61 -19.40
N ALA A 97 -4.81 2.96 -18.66
CA ALA A 97 -6.04 3.46 -19.24
C ALA A 97 -5.82 4.73 -20.06
N CYS A 98 -5.14 5.74 -19.51
CA CYS A 98 -4.84 6.97 -20.25
C CYS A 98 -3.97 6.70 -21.49
N GLN A 99 -2.96 5.83 -21.39
CA GLN A 99 -2.05 5.51 -22.50
C GLN A 99 -2.75 4.76 -23.64
N HIS A 100 -3.76 3.95 -23.32
CA HIS A 100 -4.44 3.08 -24.27
C HIS A 100 -5.93 3.41 -24.42
N TYR A 101 -6.35 4.64 -24.07
CA TYR A 101 -7.77 5.00 -23.96
C TYR A 101 -8.53 4.76 -25.26
N SER A 102 -7.99 5.23 -26.40
CA SER A 102 -8.56 4.99 -27.72
C SER A 102 -8.65 3.51 -28.07
N ALA A 103 -7.65 2.71 -27.69
CA ALA A 103 -7.65 1.27 -27.94
C ALA A 103 -8.72 0.57 -27.10
N ILE A 104 -8.90 0.97 -25.83
CA ILE A 104 -9.92 0.45 -24.93
C ILE A 104 -11.32 0.74 -25.49
N ILE A 105 -11.58 1.97 -25.90
CA ILE A 105 -12.86 2.34 -26.54
C ILE A 105 -13.07 1.53 -27.81
N MET A 106 -12.09 1.47 -28.73
CA MET A 106 -12.18 0.68 -29.96
C MET A 106 -12.46 -0.81 -29.68
N THR A 107 -11.87 -1.36 -28.62
CA THR A 107 -12.09 -2.75 -28.19
C THR A 107 -13.54 -2.96 -27.77
N PHE A 108 -14.07 -2.11 -26.88
CA PHE A 108 -15.45 -2.22 -26.43
C PHE A 108 -16.46 -1.91 -27.54
N THR A 109 -16.15 -1.00 -28.45
CA THR A 109 -16.91 -0.76 -29.68
C THR A 109 -17.01 -2.03 -30.51
N THR A 110 -15.88 -2.73 -30.73
CA THR A 110 -15.83 -4.00 -31.47
C THR A 110 -16.66 -5.08 -30.77
N ILE A 111 -16.51 -5.21 -29.45
CA ILE A 111 -17.29 -6.16 -28.64
C ILE A 111 -18.79 -5.83 -28.71
N SER A 112 -19.17 -4.55 -28.67
CA SER A 112 -20.57 -4.13 -28.74
C SER A 112 -21.26 -4.48 -30.05
N GLN A 113 -20.49 -4.62 -31.13
CA GLN A 113 -20.97 -4.99 -32.46
C GLN A 113 -20.98 -6.51 -32.69
N SER A 114 -20.36 -7.30 -31.82
CA SER A 114 -20.39 -8.76 -31.95
C SER A 114 -21.80 -9.29 -31.68
N LYS A 115 -22.14 -10.41 -32.31
CA LYS A 115 -23.39 -11.14 -32.01
C LYS A 115 -23.28 -12.04 -30.77
N SER A 116 -22.22 -11.89 -29.97
CA SER A 116 -21.90 -12.79 -28.86
C SER A 116 -22.45 -12.30 -27.52
N VAL A 117 -22.47 -13.21 -26.54
CA VAL A 117 -22.59 -12.87 -25.12
C VAL A 117 -21.52 -11.83 -24.79
N GLY A 118 -21.90 -10.70 -24.20
CA GLY A 118 -21.01 -9.57 -23.88
C GLY A 118 -21.16 -8.32 -24.76
N SER A 119 -21.98 -8.36 -25.82
CA SER A 119 -22.29 -7.16 -26.63
C SER A 119 -22.95 -6.04 -25.82
N SER A 120 -23.86 -6.39 -24.91
CA SER A 120 -24.51 -5.45 -23.98
C SER A 120 -23.52 -4.79 -23.02
N ASP A 121 -22.62 -5.58 -22.41
CA ASP A 121 -21.58 -5.05 -21.52
C ASP A 121 -20.59 -4.16 -22.29
N GLY A 122 -20.20 -4.57 -23.50
CA GLY A 122 -19.36 -3.75 -24.38
C GLY A 122 -20.01 -2.39 -24.66
N ARG A 123 -21.30 -2.39 -24.99
CA ARG A 123 -22.06 -1.14 -25.19
C ARG A 123 -22.12 -0.29 -23.93
N ARG A 124 -22.37 -0.89 -22.77
CA ARG A 124 -22.36 -0.18 -21.47
C ARG A 124 -21.02 0.51 -21.22
N TYR A 125 -19.91 -0.23 -21.33
CA TYR A 125 -18.58 0.34 -21.09
C TYR A 125 -18.22 1.44 -22.09
N VAL A 126 -18.63 1.35 -23.37
CA VAL A 126 -18.47 2.48 -24.31
C VAL A 126 -19.23 3.70 -23.79
N MET A 127 -20.51 3.55 -23.44
CA MET A 127 -21.34 4.68 -22.99
C MET A 127 -20.80 5.33 -21.71
N ASP A 128 -20.29 4.54 -20.77
CA ASP A 128 -19.75 5.05 -19.51
C ASP A 128 -18.39 5.72 -19.68
N LEU A 129 -17.45 5.08 -20.40
CA LEU A 129 -16.11 5.61 -20.64
C LEU A 129 -16.09 6.80 -21.61
N MET A 130 -17.20 7.04 -22.32
CA MET A 130 -17.35 8.22 -23.19
C MET A 130 -17.85 9.47 -22.48
N LYS A 131 -18.34 9.36 -21.24
CA LYS A 131 -18.83 10.53 -20.49
C LYS A 131 -17.69 11.52 -20.29
N PRO A 132 -17.84 12.81 -20.70
CA PRO A 132 -16.77 13.80 -20.58
C PRO A 132 -16.20 13.91 -19.16
N LEU A 133 -17.08 13.90 -18.15
CA LEU A 133 -16.69 13.92 -16.74
C LEU A 133 -15.80 12.72 -16.35
N ILE A 134 -16.11 11.49 -16.82
CA ILE A 134 -15.30 10.31 -16.53
C ILE A 134 -13.91 10.43 -17.15
N VAL A 135 -13.82 10.93 -18.39
CA VAL A 135 -12.54 11.15 -19.08
C VAL A 135 -11.70 12.19 -18.33
N PHE A 136 -12.33 13.29 -17.91
CA PHE A 136 -11.69 14.33 -17.11
C PHE A 136 -11.16 13.76 -15.78
N GLN A 137 -12.03 13.07 -15.02
CA GLN A 137 -11.69 12.48 -13.73
C GLN A 137 -10.53 11.48 -13.83
N ILE A 138 -10.51 10.62 -14.86
CA ILE A 138 -9.41 9.66 -15.09
C ILE A 138 -8.08 10.38 -15.39
N HIS A 139 -8.10 11.44 -16.18
CA HIS A 139 -6.89 12.22 -16.48
C HIS A 139 -6.36 12.97 -15.25
N LEU A 140 -7.25 13.58 -14.46
CA LEU A 140 -6.83 14.29 -13.24
C LEU A 140 -6.32 13.29 -12.19
N LEU A 141 -7.01 12.15 -12.07
CA LEU A 141 -6.60 11.05 -11.21
C LEU A 141 -5.20 10.54 -11.57
N ARG A 142 -4.87 10.40 -12.86
CA ARG A 142 -3.52 10.03 -13.32
C ARG A 142 -2.47 11.00 -12.78
N ASP A 143 -2.73 12.30 -12.87
CA ASP A 143 -1.75 13.33 -12.52
C ASP A 143 -1.55 13.44 -11.00
N VAL A 144 -2.62 13.35 -10.22
CA VAL A 144 -2.56 13.29 -8.75
C VAL A 144 -1.87 12.01 -8.27
N LEU A 145 -2.26 10.84 -8.81
CA LEU A 145 -1.65 9.56 -8.45
C LEU A 145 -0.16 9.50 -8.84
N ARG A 146 0.25 10.13 -9.94
CA ARG A 146 1.66 10.21 -10.32
C ARG A 146 2.48 10.91 -9.25
N SER A 147 2.01 12.05 -8.74
CA SER A 147 2.69 12.81 -7.69
C SER A 147 2.76 12.03 -6.38
N ALA A 148 1.65 11.41 -5.97
CA ALA A 148 1.62 10.54 -4.79
C ALA A 148 2.56 9.32 -4.94
N MET A 149 2.64 8.73 -6.13
CA MET A 149 3.53 7.60 -6.42
C MET A 149 5.00 7.98 -6.42
N GLU A 150 5.35 9.15 -6.93
CA GLU A 150 6.72 9.63 -6.90
C GLU A 150 7.16 9.88 -5.46
N PHE A 151 6.29 10.47 -4.64
CA PHE A 151 6.52 10.59 -3.21
C PHE A 151 6.66 9.23 -2.50
N LEU A 152 5.77 8.26 -2.79
CA LEU A 152 5.87 6.88 -2.30
C LEU A 152 7.23 6.25 -2.63
N ARG A 153 7.76 6.47 -3.84
CA ARG A 153 9.08 5.97 -4.25
C ARG A 153 10.22 6.65 -3.49
N GLN A 154 10.12 7.96 -3.26
CA GLN A 154 11.12 8.71 -2.51
C GLN A 154 11.17 8.25 -1.06
N ILE A 155 10.03 8.15 -0.38
CA ILE A 155 9.98 7.70 1.02
C ILE A 155 10.29 6.21 1.20
N GLY A 156 10.15 5.43 0.12
CA GLY A 156 10.51 4.02 0.11
C GLY A 156 12.01 3.73 0.01
N LYS A 157 12.86 4.75 -0.15
CA LYS A 157 14.33 4.58 -0.19
C LYS A 157 14.86 4.17 1.20
N ARG A 158 15.77 3.20 1.23
CA ARG A 158 16.46 2.80 2.47
C ARG A 158 17.36 3.94 2.96
N GLY A 159 17.25 4.29 4.24
CA GLY A 159 18.09 5.31 4.86
C GLY A 159 17.63 6.75 4.62
N LEU A 160 16.39 6.97 4.15
CA LEU A 160 15.81 8.30 4.06
C LEU A 160 15.86 8.98 5.44
N CYS A 161 16.47 10.16 5.52
CA CYS A 161 16.45 10.95 6.74
C CYS A 161 15.10 11.66 6.90
N LEU A 162 14.76 12.04 8.13
CA LEU A 162 13.47 12.67 8.43
C LEU A 162 13.34 14.06 7.83
N ASP A 163 14.46 14.79 7.70
CA ASP A 163 14.50 16.09 7.03
C ASP A 163 14.14 15.95 5.55
N GLU A 164 14.70 14.95 4.88
CA GLU A 164 14.32 14.60 3.50
C GLU A 164 12.86 14.18 3.41
N PHE A 165 12.31 13.47 4.41
CA PHE A 165 10.89 13.13 4.42
C PHE A 165 10.00 14.36 4.43
N ALA A 166 10.25 15.33 5.33
CA ALA A 166 9.45 16.54 5.47
C ALA A 166 9.48 17.38 4.18
N VAL A 167 10.68 17.60 3.63
CA VAL A 167 10.86 18.33 2.36
C VAL A 167 10.14 17.64 1.21
N ASN A 168 10.27 16.31 1.10
CA ASN A 168 9.62 15.55 0.05
C ASN A 168 8.09 15.53 0.22
N PHE A 169 7.59 15.53 1.45
CA PHE A 169 6.16 15.59 1.74
C PHE A 169 5.57 16.94 1.32
N ASP A 170 6.21 18.05 1.70
CA ASP A 170 5.76 19.39 1.33
C ASP A 170 5.85 19.61 -0.19
N ALA A 171 6.91 19.09 -0.84
CA ALA A 171 7.04 19.12 -2.30
C ALA A 171 5.93 18.31 -2.99
N ALA A 172 5.60 17.13 -2.48
CA ALA A 172 4.50 16.32 -2.99
C ALA A 172 3.15 17.03 -2.82
N ARG A 173 2.91 17.65 -1.67
CA ARG A 173 1.72 18.44 -1.37
C ARG A 173 1.57 19.62 -2.33
N ALA A 174 2.65 20.37 -2.54
CA ALA A 174 2.67 21.48 -3.49
C ALA A 174 2.41 21.03 -4.95
N THR A 175 2.93 19.86 -5.32
CA THR A 175 2.68 19.29 -6.65
C THR A 175 1.21 18.86 -6.81
N ILE A 176 0.61 18.26 -5.77
CA ILE A 176 -0.80 17.87 -5.77
C ILE A 176 -1.71 19.10 -5.82
N SER A 177 -1.42 20.15 -5.05
CA SER A 177 -2.22 21.38 -5.05
C SER A 177 -2.20 22.10 -6.40
N GLN A 178 -1.12 21.95 -7.18
CA GLN A 178 -1.01 22.50 -8.52
C GLN A 178 -1.58 21.60 -9.62
N ALA A 179 -2.04 20.37 -9.30
CA ALA A 179 -2.44 19.39 -10.31
C ALA A 179 -3.59 19.89 -11.21
N MET A 180 -4.57 20.59 -10.63
CA MET A 180 -5.69 21.15 -11.41
C MET A 180 -5.26 22.36 -12.25
N ASN A 181 -4.41 23.24 -11.71
CA ASN A 181 -3.88 24.39 -12.45
C ASN A 181 -2.97 23.98 -13.62
N ALA A 182 -2.25 22.86 -13.47
CA ALA A 182 -1.39 22.28 -14.48
C ALA A 182 -2.11 21.24 -15.37
N PHE A 183 -3.44 21.11 -15.25
CA PHE A 183 -4.20 20.11 -15.98
C PHE A 183 -4.14 20.33 -17.50
N ASP A 184 -3.78 19.29 -18.24
CA ASP A 184 -3.64 19.35 -19.69
C ASP A 184 -5.00 19.20 -20.40
N PHE A 185 -5.73 20.31 -20.49
CA PHE A 185 -7.00 20.39 -21.23
C PHE A 185 -6.84 20.09 -22.72
N VAL A 186 -5.65 20.29 -23.31
CA VAL A 186 -5.41 19.99 -24.73
C VAL A 186 -5.46 18.48 -24.95
N THR A 187 -4.73 17.71 -24.14
CA THR A 187 -4.75 16.24 -24.22
C THR A 187 -6.13 15.67 -23.86
N TYR A 188 -6.83 16.26 -22.88
CA TYR A 188 -8.21 15.88 -22.55
C TYR A 188 -9.15 16.07 -23.75
N LYS A 189 -9.17 17.26 -24.37
CA LYS A 189 -10.01 17.56 -25.54
C LYS A 189 -9.65 16.70 -26.76
N ALA A 190 -8.37 16.43 -26.98
CA ALA A 190 -7.92 15.52 -28.02
C ALA A 190 -8.43 14.09 -27.78
N THR A 191 -8.39 13.62 -26.54
CA THR A 191 -8.93 12.30 -26.15
C THR A 191 -10.44 12.25 -26.41
N LEU A 192 -11.20 13.27 -26.00
CA LEU A 192 -12.63 13.37 -26.29
C LEU A 192 -12.96 13.36 -27.78
N SER A 193 -12.16 14.06 -28.58
CA SER A 193 -12.34 14.10 -30.04
C SER A 193 -12.10 12.72 -30.67
N ASN A 194 -11.03 12.05 -30.24
CA ASN A 194 -10.68 10.71 -30.72
C ASN A 194 -11.75 9.68 -30.35
N ILE A 195 -12.27 9.67 -29.12
CA ILE A 195 -13.31 8.71 -28.72
C ILE A 195 -14.65 8.96 -29.44
N LYS A 196 -15.01 10.23 -29.72
CA LYS A 196 -16.20 10.57 -30.52
C LYS A 196 -16.11 9.98 -31.93
N GLN A 197 -14.92 9.95 -32.54
CA GLN A 197 -14.70 9.32 -33.84
C GLN A 197 -15.02 7.82 -33.81
N TYR A 198 -14.59 7.10 -32.76
CA TYR A 198 -14.87 5.66 -32.62
C TYR A 198 -16.33 5.36 -32.29
N ALA A 199 -17.04 6.28 -31.64
CA ALA A 199 -18.45 6.13 -31.30
C ALA A 199 -19.38 6.32 -32.52
N LEU A 200 -19.06 7.27 -33.40
CA LEU A 200 -19.78 7.53 -34.65
C LEU A 200 -19.80 6.29 -35.56
N LEU A 201 -18.73 5.50 -35.56
CA LEU A 201 -18.65 4.22 -36.29
C LEU A 201 -19.66 3.17 -35.80
N THR A 202 -20.22 3.35 -34.61
CA THR A 202 -21.02 2.32 -33.92
C THR A 202 -22.53 2.46 -34.09
N LYS A 203 -23.04 3.56 -34.68
CA LYS A 203 -24.49 3.90 -34.66
C LYS A 203 -25.11 3.76 -33.25
N LEU A 204 -24.32 3.95 -32.20
CA LEU A 204 -24.75 3.86 -30.80
C LEU A 204 -25.45 5.14 -30.32
N THR A 205 -25.72 6.08 -31.23
CA THR A 205 -26.66 7.17 -30.99
C THR A 205 -28.01 6.56 -30.66
N SER A 206 -28.41 6.71 -29.40
CA SER A 206 -29.65 6.23 -28.83
C SER A 206 -30.84 6.41 -29.79
N HIS A 207 -31.65 5.36 -29.94
CA HIS A 207 -33.05 5.51 -30.37
C HIS A 207 -33.91 6.22 -29.29
N SER A 208 -33.32 7.11 -28.48
CA SER A 208 -34.07 8.00 -27.61
C SER A 208 -34.76 9.03 -28.51
N THR A 209 -36.07 8.89 -28.61
CA THR A 209 -37.06 9.95 -28.83
C THR A 209 -36.47 11.34 -29.11
N ARG A 210 -36.90 11.88 -30.25
CA ARG A 210 -36.64 13.18 -30.91
C ARG A 210 -36.60 14.45 -30.03
N GLY A 211 -36.72 14.34 -28.70
CA GLY A 211 -36.63 15.43 -27.72
C GLY A 211 -35.31 15.53 -26.93
N GLN A 212 -34.35 14.59 -27.08
CA GLN A 212 -33.08 14.60 -26.31
C GLN A 212 -31.82 14.93 -27.13
N GLN A 213 -31.94 15.30 -28.40
CA GLN A 213 -30.77 15.74 -29.19
C GLN A 213 -30.16 17.07 -28.72
N GLN A 214 -30.82 17.79 -27.81
CA GLN A 214 -30.24 18.99 -27.17
C GLN A 214 -29.27 18.67 -26.02
N SER A 215 -29.19 17.44 -25.50
CA SER A 215 -28.29 17.12 -24.37
C SER A 215 -26.98 16.41 -24.76
N ALA A 216 -26.74 16.15 -26.04
CA ALA A 216 -25.51 15.50 -26.50
C ALA A 216 -24.34 16.47 -26.75
N ASN A 217 -24.63 17.78 -26.71
CA ASN A 217 -23.65 18.88 -26.70
C ASN A 217 -23.62 19.52 -25.31
N ILE A 218 -23.51 18.73 -24.24
CA ILE A 218 -23.01 19.28 -22.99
C ILE A 218 -21.50 19.41 -23.19
N ASP A 219 -21.08 20.54 -23.78
CA ASP A 219 -19.77 21.09 -23.43
C ASP A 219 -19.82 21.26 -21.92
N PHE A 220 -19.20 20.32 -21.18
CA PHE A 220 -18.94 20.53 -19.77
C PHE A 220 -18.13 21.82 -19.70
N ASP A 221 -18.67 22.82 -19.02
CA ASP A 221 -17.96 24.08 -18.83
C ASP A 221 -16.63 23.77 -18.15
N GLU A 222 -15.53 24.29 -18.71
CA GLU A 222 -14.21 24.16 -18.09
C GLU A 222 -14.23 24.69 -16.66
N CYS A 223 -15.09 25.67 -16.38
CA CYS A 223 -15.34 26.18 -15.04
C CYS A 223 -15.87 25.09 -14.09
N GLU A 224 -16.90 24.33 -14.51
CA GLU A 224 -17.48 23.24 -13.71
C GLU A 224 -16.49 22.10 -13.48
N LEU A 225 -15.72 21.74 -14.53
CA LEU A 225 -14.65 20.73 -14.42
C LEU A 225 -13.57 21.21 -13.45
N LYS A 226 -13.21 22.49 -13.50
CA LYS A 226 -12.24 23.08 -12.59
C LYS A 226 -12.72 23.06 -11.14
N THR A 227 -13.97 23.44 -10.88
CA THR A 227 -14.55 23.34 -9.52
C THR A 227 -14.52 21.89 -9.02
N THR A 228 -14.99 20.95 -9.83
CA THR A 228 -14.97 19.51 -9.47
C THR A 228 -13.55 19.00 -9.22
N GLY A 229 -12.59 19.44 -10.04
CA GLY A 229 -11.19 19.07 -9.90
C GLY A 229 -10.52 19.68 -8.67
N ASP A 230 -10.80 20.95 -8.37
CA ASP A 230 -10.30 21.65 -7.18
C ASP A 230 -10.86 21.00 -5.89
N GLU A 231 -12.14 20.64 -5.87
CA GLU A 231 -12.74 19.89 -4.76
C GLU A 231 -12.04 18.53 -4.54
N PHE A 232 -11.78 17.79 -5.61
CA PHE A 232 -11.07 16.51 -5.50
C PHE A 232 -9.63 16.69 -4.98
N VAL A 233 -8.89 17.66 -5.52
CA VAL A 233 -7.53 17.97 -5.07
C VAL A 233 -7.54 18.34 -3.59
N GLN A 234 -8.50 19.17 -3.16
CA GLN A 234 -8.65 19.57 -1.78
C GLN A 234 -8.96 18.37 -0.86
N ASN A 235 -9.88 17.48 -1.26
CA ASN A 235 -10.18 16.25 -0.50
C ASN A 235 -8.95 15.33 -0.36
N VAL A 236 -8.11 15.24 -1.40
CA VAL A 236 -6.84 14.50 -1.32
C VAL A 236 -5.91 15.16 -0.30
N LEU A 237 -5.75 16.48 -0.34
CA LEU A 237 -4.89 17.21 0.58
C LEU A 237 -5.37 17.11 2.02
N GLU A 238 -6.67 17.23 2.27
CA GLU A 238 -7.29 17.07 3.58
C GLU A 238 -7.13 15.64 4.11
N SER A 239 -7.37 14.62 3.28
CA SER A 239 -7.16 13.23 3.70
C SER A 239 -5.69 12.94 4.04
N LEU A 240 -4.75 13.57 3.32
CA LEU A 240 -3.33 13.51 3.68
C LEU A 240 -3.06 14.25 4.98
N ASP A 241 -3.58 15.46 5.17
CA ASP A 241 -3.36 16.25 6.39
C ASP A 241 -3.96 15.59 7.63
N ASP A 242 -5.13 14.96 7.54
CA ASP A 242 -5.75 14.19 8.62
C ASP A 242 -4.89 12.97 9.04
N ARG A 243 -4.32 12.28 8.05
CA ARG A 243 -3.52 11.07 8.28
C ARG A 243 -2.07 11.39 8.67
N PHE A 244 -1.56 12.52 8.20
CA PHE A 244 -0.33 13.16 8.64
C PHE A 244 -0.67 14.32 9.58
N ASN A 245 -1.44 13.99 10.63
CA ASN A 245 -1.94 14.95 11.61
C ASN A 245 -0.82 15.84 12.20
N GLY A 246 -1.24 16.94 12.84
CA GLY A 246 -0.32 17.86 13.52
C GLY A 246 0.65 17.16 14.47
N GLU A 247 0.22 16.11 15.18
CA GLU A 247 1.09 15.32 16.05
C GLU A 247 2.17 14.55 15.28
N ALA A 248 1.86 13.99 14.10
CA ALA A 248 2.83 13.29 13.26
C ALA A 248 3.84 14.28 12.65
N LYS A 249 3.37 15.45 12.21
CA LYS A 249 4.24 16.52 11.72
C LYS A 249 5.14 17.05 12.83
N GLN A 250 4.58 17.32 14.01
CA GLN A 250 5.33 17.74 15.19
C GLN A 250 6.34 16.67 15.61
N MET A 251 5.94 15.39 15.64
CA MET A 251 6.85 14.29 15.91
C MET A 251 8.00 14.24 14.89
N ILE A 252 7.74 14.41 13.59
CA ILE A 252 8.80 14.44 12.58
C ILE A 252 9.73 15.63 12.82
N GLN A 253 9.19 16.83 13.07
CA GLN A 253 9.96 18.03 13.35
C GLN A 253 10.80 17.92 14.63
N ASP A 254 10.24 17.28 15.66
CA ASP A 254 10.92 16.99 16.91
C ASP A 254 12.02 15.94 16.74
N LEU A 255 11.84 14.97 15.84
CA LEU A 255 12.89 14.01 15.49
C LEU A 255 14.00 14.68 14.67
N CYS A 256 13.65 15.59 13.75
CA CYS A 256 14.59 16.37 12.93
C CYS A 256 15.52 17.22 13.80
N THR A 257 15.02 17.81 14.89
CA THR A 257 15.86 18.56 15.84
C THR A 257 16.93 17.67 16.49
N PHE A 258 16.70 16.35 16.65
CA PHE A 258 17.71 15.40 17.11
C PHE A 258 18.66 14.88 16.01
N SER A 259 18.43 15.18 14.73
CA SER A 259 19.38 14.85 13.66
C SER A 259 20.61 15.77 13.69
N SER A 260 20.42 17.03 14.12
CA SER A 260 21.48 18.06 14.19
C SER A 260 21.42 18.84 15.50
N PRO A 261 21.64 18.19 16.66
CA PRO A 261 21.47 18.81 17.97
C PRO A 261 22.48 19.95 18.24
N SER A 262 23.60 19.98 17.51
CA SER A 262 24.65 21.02 17.68
C SER A 262 24.21 22.44 17.30
N ASN A 263 23.12 22.59 16.56
CA ASN A 263 22.61 23.88 16.11
C ASN A 263 21.64 24.53 17.10
N LEU A 264 21.30 23.84 18.18
CA LEU A 264 20.25 24.21 19.12
C LEU A 264 20.84 24.53 20.49
N SER A 265 20.19 25.44 21.21
CA SER A 265 20.48 25.68 22.61
C SER A 265 20.04 24.50 23.49
N PRO A 266 20.67 24.29 24.67
CA PRO A 266 20.24 23.27 25.62
C PRO A 266 18.76 23.35 26.00
N GLU A 267 18.23 24.58 26.13
CA GLU A 267 16.84 24.85 26.50
C GLU A 267 15.87 24.45 25.38
N GLU A 268 16.21 24.72 24.13
CA GLU A 268 15.45 24.26 22.96
C GLU A 268 15.44 22.73 22.86
N LEU A 269 16.57 22.07 23.15
CA LEU A 269 16.62 20.60 23.13
C LEU A 269 15.72 19.99 24.21
N ILE A 270 15.78 20.51 25.43
CA ILE A 270 15.03 19.97 26.59
C ILE A 270 13.53 20.26 26.48
N SER A 271 13.15 21.39 25.87
CA SER A 271 11.76 21.78 25.69
C SER A 271 11.05 21.01 24.56
N ASN A 272 11.79 20.23 23.76
CA ASN A 272 11.28 19.39 22.69
C ASN A 272 10.12 18.48 23.17
N SER A 273 9.05 18.43 22.37
CA SER A 273 7.82 17.75 22.78
C SER A 273 7.99 16.23 22.95
N LEU A 274 8.93 15.60 22.22
CA LEU A 274 9.26 14.19 22.41
C LEU A 274 9.88 13.93 23.78
N ILE A 275 10.78 14.80 24.26
CA ILE A 275 11.34 14.65 25.60
C ILE A 275 10.23 14.76 26.64
N GLN A 276 9.34 15.74 26.51
CA GLN A 276 8.18 15.86 27.40
C GLN A 276 7.32 14.60 27.37
N LYS A 277 7.08 14.03 26.18
CA LYS A 277 6.28 12.81 26.00
C LYS A 277 6.92 11.58 26.65
N TYR A 278 8.24 11.40 26.50
CA TYR A 278 8.97 10.27 27.07
C TYR A 278 9.32 10.41 28.55
N THR A 279 9.23 11.63 29.09
CA THR A 279 9.44 11.93 30.51
C THR A 279 8.12 12.04 31.30
N SER A 280 6.98 12.01 30.61
CA SER A 280 5.66 11.97 31.24
C SER A 280 5.29 10.54 31.66
N PRO A 281 4.62 10.36 32.83
CA PRO A 281 4.11 9.04 33.23
C PRO A 281 3.11 8.52 32.20
N ILE A 282 3.15 7.22 31.92
CA ILE A 282 2.22 6.61 30.95
C ILE A 282 1.00 6.11 31.73
N THR A 283 -0.15 6.74 31.52
CA THR A 283 -1.44 6.31 32.08
C THR A 283 -2.21 5.45 31.09
N TYR A 284 -2.67 4.30 31.55
CA TYR A 284 -3.47 3.34 30.78
C TYR A 284 -4.85 3.20 31.41
N ILE A 285 -5.89 3.37 30.60
CA ILE A 285 -7.27 3.11 30.99
C ILE A 285 -7.68 1.80 30.32
N HIS A 286 -7.70 0.71 31.08
CA HIS A 286 -8.17 -0.60 30.61
C HIS A 286 -9.62 -0.82 31.02
N LYS A 287 -10.50 -1.09 30.04
CA LYS A 287 -11.81 -1.69 30.31
C LYS A 287 -11.65 -3.21 30.33
N SER A 288 -11.95 -3.84 31.47
CA SER A 288 -12.00 -5.30 31.56
C SER A 288 -13.20 -5.86 30.79
N VAL A 289 -13.23 -7.17 30.64
CA VAL A 289 -14.36 -7.93 30.08
C VAL A 289 -15.65 -7.67 30.88
N ASP A 290 -15.53 -7.30 32.15
CA ASP A 290 -16.64 -6.98 33.05
C ASP A 290 -17.02 -5.48 33.04
N GLU A 291 -16.60 -4.73 32.02
CA GLU A 291 -16.79 -3.26 31.87
C GLU A 291 -16.18 -2.39 32.96
N LYS A 292 -15.45 -2.97 33.93
CA LYS A 292 -14.73 -2.21 34.95
C LYS A 292 -13.52 -1.52 34.36
N VAL A 293 -13.34 -0.25 34.71
CA VAL A 293 -12.22 0.58 34.28
C VAL A 293 -11.09 0.49 35.30
N TYR A 294 -9.91 0.06 34.87
CA TYR A 294 -8.68 0.03 35.65
C TYR A 294 -7.72 1.06 35.08
N GLU A 295 -7.24 1.97 35.93
CA GLU A 295 -6.19 2.91 35.58
C GLU A 295 -4.84 2.39 36.11
N ARG A 296 -3.87 2.23 35.21
CA ARG A 296 -2.49 1.86 35.56
C ARG A 296 -1.56 2.97 35.11
N THR A 297 -0.66 3.39 35.99
CA THR A 297 0.34 4.41 35.68
C THR A 297 1.71 3.79 35.78
N ASP A 298 2.42 3.69 34.66
CA ASP A 298 3.80 3.20 34.63
C ASP A 298 4.78 4.38 34.73
N GLN A 299 5.99 4.09 35.23
CA GLN A 299 7.09 5.06 35.33
C GLN A 299 7.47 5.59 33.94
N PRO A 300 7.88 6.86 33.82
CA PRO A 300 8.32 7.42 32.55
C PRO A 300 9.56 6.69 32.00
N LEU A 301 9.65 6.62 30.67
CA LEU A 301 10.72 5.94 29.96
C LEU A 301 12.08 6.64 30.11
N LEU A 302 12.04 7.97 30.22
CA LEU A 302 13.21 8.81 30.40
C LEU A 302 13.05 9.67 31.64
N ASN A 303 14.18 9.98 32.27
CA ASN A 303 14.21 10.85 33.43
C ASN A 303 14.70 12.25 33.06
N ILE A 304 13.78 13.22 33.13
CA ILE A 304 14.04 14.62 32.74
C ILE A 304 15.17 15.27 33.55
N LYS A 305 15.38 14.87 34.82
CA LYS A 305 16.43 15.47 35.66
C LYS A 305 17.82 15.11 35.13
N PHE A 306 18.02 13.84 34.77
CA PHE A 306 19.28 13.38 34.19
C PHE A 306 19.52 13.98 32.81
N LEU A 307 18.49 14.06 31.95
CA LEU A 307 18.61 14.75 30.66
C LEU A 307 19.05 16.21 30.80
N LYS A 308 18.48 16.94 31.76
CA LYS A 308 18.83 18.34 32.06
C LYS A 308 20.27 18.49 32.55
N ASN A 309 20.73 17.59 33.41
CA ASN A 309 22.08 17.64 33.98
C ASN A 309 23.14 17.33 32.91
N ASP A 310 22.84 16.40 32.01
CA ASP A 310 23.83 15.85 31.07
C ASP A 310 23.88 16.60 29.73
N VAL A 311 22.96 17.55 29.47
CA VAL A 311 22.77 18.18 28.15
C VAL A 311 24.05 18.83 27.59
N TYR A 312 24.86 19.48 28.43
CA TYR A 312 26.10 20.12 27.98
C TYR A 312 27.19 19.10 27.63
N ALA A 313 27.28 18.02 28.40
CA ALA A 313 28.20 16.93 28.12
C ALA A 313 27.79 16.21 26.82
N PHE A 314 26.50 15.96 26.66
CA PHE A 314 25.91 15.40 25.45
C PHE A 314 26.26 16.25 24.22
N LEU A 315 25.97 17.56 24.24
CA LEU A 315 26.23 18.46 23.10
C LEU A 315 27.70 18.46 22.69
N LYS A 316 28.62 18.39 23.65
CA LYS A 316 30.06 18.29 23.39
C LYS A 316 30.46 16.98 22.70
N ILE A 317 29.82 15.86 23.06
CA ILE A 317 30.11 14.54 22.49
C ILE A 317 29.64 14.44 21.04
N VAL A 318 28.50 15.07 20.71
CA VAL A 318 27.85 14.97 19.39
C VAL A 318 28.19 16.11 18.43
N GLN A 319 29.14 16.98 18.79
CA GLN A 319 29.60 18.08 17.94
C GLN A 319 29.95 17.61 16.53
N ASN A 320 29.47 18.37 15.53
CA ASN A 320 29.71 18.15 14.10
C ASN A 320 29.17 16.83 13.54
N ILE A 321 28.14 16.24 14.16
CA ILE A 321 27.46 15.04 13.66
C ILE A 321 26.04 15.40 13.25
N SER A 322 25.66 14.99 12.03
CA SER A 322 24.39 15.36 11.39
C SER A 322 23.51 14.16 11.04
N SER A 323 23.49 13.11 11.88
CA SER A 323 22.56 11.99 11.71
C SER A 323 22.37 11.16 12.99
N ILE A 324 21.12 10.75 13.24
CA ILE A 324 20.72 9.92 14.41
C ILE A 324 21.58 8.64 14.52
N PRO A 325 21.82 7.84 13.46
CA PRO A 325 22.65 6.63 13.57
C PRO A 325 24.10 6.91 13.95
N SER A 326 24.68 8.00 13.41
CA SER A 326 26.06 8.37 13.71
C SER A 326 26.20 8.91 15.13
N ILE A 327 25.20 9.65 15.61
CA ILE A 327 25.12 10.12 17.00
C ILE A 327 25.01 8.92 17.95
N LEU A 328 24.14 7.96 17.65
CA LEU A 328 23.98 6.74 18.45
C LEU A 328 25.30 5.94 18.54
N LEU A 329 26.01 5.78 17.41
CA LEU A 329 27.33 5.13 17.37
C LEU A 329 28.37 5.88 18.20
N ARG A 330 28.32 7.22 18.21
CA ARG A 330 29.24 8.05 19.01
C ARG A 330 28.95 7.92 20.51
N LEU A 331 27.68 7.99 20.89
CA LEU A 331 27.23 7.80 22.26
C LEU A 331 27.59 6.39 22.76
N ALA A 332 27.40 5.35 21.95
CA ALA A 332 27.79 3.99 22.30
C ALA A 332 29.30 3.84 22.57
N LYS A 333 30.15 4.61 21.89
CA LYS A 333 31.62 4.53 22.02
C LYS A 333 32.19 5.38 23.15
N LEU A 334 31.55 6.52 23.48
CA LEU A 334 32.18 7.55 24.32
C LEU A 334 31.28 8.10 25.44
N GLY A 335 29.98 7.83 25.39
CA GLY A 335 29.00 8.58 26.17
C GLY A 335 27.87 7.75 26.80
N SER A 336 27.89 6.42 26.69
CA SER A 336 26.85 5.56 27.27
C SER A 336 26.82 5.63 28.79
N GLU A 337 27.99 5.75 29.44
CA GLU A 337 28.10 5.94 30.89
C GLU A 337 27.96 7.41 31.31
N GLN A 338 28.39 8.35 30.47
CA GLN A 338 28.40 9.79 30.79
C GLN A 338 27.03 10.46 30.56
N CYS A 339 26.24 9.95 29.62
CA CYS A 339 24.94 10.50 29.23
C CYS A 339 23.93 9.37 28.99
N PRO A 340 23.59 8.55 30.01
CA PRO A 340 22.82 7.33 29.85
C PRO A 340 21.40 7.57 29.32
N GLU A 341 20.76 8.65 29.75
CA GLU A 341 19.40 8.99 29.28
C GLU A 341 19.38 9.52 27.85
N TRP A 342 20.42 10.26 27.44
CA TRP A 342 20.59 10.66 26.04
C TRP A 342 20.87 9.44 25.16
N PHE A 343 21.68 8.50 25.62
CA PHE A 343 21.89 7.24 24.90
C PHE A 343 20.59 6.46 24.71
N ARG A 344 19.78 6.30 25.77
CA ARG A 344 18.45 5.68 25.70
C ARG A 344 17.50 6.40 24.75
N LEU A 345 17.47 7.73 24.80
CA LEU A 345 16.67 8.53 23.86
C LEU A 345 17.08 8.20 22.42
N TYR A 346 18.36 8.21 22.08
CA TYR A 346 18.81 7.90 20.71
C TYR A 346 18.61 6.44 20.30
N GLN A 347 18.59 5.49 21.25
CA GLN A 347 18.15 4.12 20.98
C GLN A 347 16.67 4.09 20.59
N ILE A 348 15.81 4.78 21.34
CA ILE A 348 14.38 4.93 21.02
C ILE A 348 14.23 5.59 19.64
N LEU A 349 14.94 6.69 19.38
CA LEU A 349 14.91 7.41 18.10
C LEU A 349 15.33 6.52 16.92
N ALA A 350 16.33 5.66 17.10
CA ALA A 350 16.78 4.73 16.07
C ALA A 350 15.79 3.59 15.77
N THR A 351 14.83 3.34 16.66
CA THR A 351 13.74 2.37 16.42
C THR A 351 12.57 2.98 15.64
N PHE A 352 12.54 4.30 15.41
CA PHE A 352 11.51 4.92 14.59
C PHE A 352 11.71 4.57 13.11
N ALA A 353 10.95 3.59 12.63
CA ALA A 353 10.93 3.22 11.22
C ALA A 353 10.19 4.30 10.39
N VAL A 354 10.95 5.21 9.77
CA VAL A 354 10.40 6.22 8.82
C VAL A 354 9.81 5.55 7.59
N GLY A 355 10.46 4.47 7.13
CA GLY A 355 10.02 3.65 6.01
C GLY A 355 9.87 2.20 6.43
N SER A 356 8.76 1.83 7.10
CA SER A 356 8.47 0.42 7.38
C SER A 356 7.97 -0.33 6.13
N ASN A 357 8.75 -0.31 5.06
CA ASN A 357 8.52 -1.13 3.88
C ASN A 357 8.64 -2.62 4.22
N GLU A 358 9.39 -2.97 5.27
CA GLU A 358 9.57 -4.34 5.74
C GLU A 358 8.30 -4.93 6.36
N ALA A 359 7.55 -4.15 7.15
CA ALA A 359 6.28 -4.60 7.71
C ALA A 359 5.23 -4.88 6.62
N GLU A 360 5.06 -3.97 5.64
CA GLU A 360 4.17 -4.21 4.48
C GLU A 360 4.65 -5.37 3.60
N ARG A 361 5.96 -5.52 3.39
CA ARG A 361 6.52 -6.68 2.68
C ARG A 361 6.21 -7.96 3.44
N MET A 362 6.34 -7.96 4.76
CA MET A 362 6.01 -9.12 5.59
C MET A 362 4.53 -9.48 5.50
N PHE A 363 3.61 -8.53 5.61
CA PHE A 363 2.17 -8.81 5.44
C PHE A 363 1.81 -9.25 4.01
N SER A 364 2.48 -8.69 3.00
CA SER A 364 2.29 -9.12 1.60
C SER A 364 2.85 -10.51 1.33
N ILE A 365 4.01 -10.85 1.91
CA ILE A 365 4.59 -12.20 1.91
C ILE A 365 3.63 -13.14 2.62
N LEU A 366 3.09 -12.75 3.77
CA LEU A 366 2.13 -13.56 4.55
C LEU A 366 0.82 -13.78 3.78
N ARG A 367 0.29 -12.76 3.10
CA ARG A 367 -0.89 -12.89 2.21
C ARG A 367 -0.57 -13.79 1.02
N ARG A 368 0.61 -13.65 0.40
CA ARG A 368 1.06 -14.55 -0.68
C ARG A 368 1.20 -15.99 -0.21
N ILE A 369 1.79 -16.21 0.96
CA ILE A 369 1.88 -17.53 1.60
C ILE A 369 0.48 -18.07 1.88
N LYS A 370 -0.42 -17.27 2.47
CA LYS A 370 -1.81 -17.69 2.71
C LYS A 370 -2.57 -18.01 1.43
N SER A 371 -2.46 -17.18 0.39
CA SER A 371 -3.07 -17.44 -0.91
C SER A 371 -2.44 -18.67 -1.59
N TRP A 372 -1.13 -18.84 -1.49
CA TRP A 372 -0.42 -20.00 -2.01
C TRP A 372 -0.86 -21.27 -1.28
N LEU A 373 -0.93 -21.26 0.05
CA LEU A 373 -1.45 -22.35 0.88
C LEU A 373 -2.91 -22.64 0.54
N ARG A 374 -3.77 -21.61 0.45
CA ARG A 374 -5.19 -21.76 0.12
C ARG A 374 -5.43 -22.33 -1.28
N ASN A 375 -4.57 -21.99 -2.24
CA ASN A 375 -4.70 -22.45 -3.63
C ASN A 375 -3.97 -23.78 -3.90
N ARG A 376 -3.08 -24.22 -2.99
CA ARG A 376 -2.33 -25.49 -3.10
C ARG A 376 -2.61 -26.51 -2.00
N LEU A 377 -3.46 -26.19 -1.02
CA LEU A 377 -4.18 -27.19 -0.22
C LEU A 377 -5.23 -27.82 -1.12
N ASN A 378 -4.78 -28.68 -2.02
CA ASN A 378 -5.62 -29.59 -2.79
C ASN A 378 -6.19 -30.66 -1.86
N ASP A 379 -7.35 -31.21 -2.20
CA ASP A 379 -8.09 -32.19 -1.39
C ASP A 379 -7.22 -33.36 -0.94
N THR A 380 -6.25 -33.76 -1.78
CA THR A 380 -5.25 -34.80 -1.50
C THR A 380 -4.33 -34.43 -0.32
N THR A 381 -3.93 -33.17 -0.18
CA THR A 381 -3.09 -32.68 0.93
C THR A 381 -3.90 -32.61 2.23
N ILE A 382 -5.18 -32.22 2.14
CA ILE A 382 -6.11 -32.24 3.28
C ILE A 382 -6.40 -33.69 3.71
N GLU A 383 -6.57 -34.61 2.77
CA GLU A 383 -6.77 -36.03 3.02
C GLU A 383 -5.53 -36.67 3.66
N ILE A 384 -4.32 -36.31 3.22
CA ILE A 384 -3.06 -36.77 3.85
C ILE A 384 -2.93 -36.22 5.27
N LEU A 385 -3.23 -34.94 5.50
CA LEU A 385 -3.19 -34.33 6.83
C LEU A 385 -4.27 -34.91 7.76
N LEU A 386 -5.47 -35.20 7.25
CA LEU A 386 -6.52 -35.90 7.97
C LEU A 386 -6.14 -37.35 8.26
N LYS A 387 -5.49 -38.04 7.32
CA LYS A 387 -4.94 -39.38 7.54
C LYS A 387 -3.87 -39.34 8.63
N LEU A 388 -2.93 -38.39 8.58
CA LEU A 388 -1.92 -38.19 9.61
C LEU A 388 -2.53 -37.85 10.98
N SER A 389 -3.57 -37.00 11.04
CA SER A 389 -4.25 -36.70 12.30
C SER A 389 -5.11 -37.86 12.81
N SER A 390 -5.70 -38.66 11.91
CA SER A 390 -6.53 -39.82 12.26
C SER A 390 -5.70 -41.04 12.68
N LEU A 391 -4.45 -41.12 12.24
CA LEU A 391 -3.56 -42.24 12.55
C LEU A 391 -3.00 -42.18 13.96
N ASN A 392 -3.18 -41.07 14.70
CA ASN A 392 -2.78 -40.92 16.11
C ASN A 392 -1.35 -41.44 16.40
N ILE A 393 -0.46 -41.37 15.40
CA ILE A 393 0.93 -41.76 15.54
C ILE A 393 1.59 -40.65 16.33
N GLN A 394 2.10 -40.97 17.52
CA GLN A 394 3.03 -40.11 18.25
C GLN A 394 4.29 -39.98 17.40
N LEU A 395 4.27 -39.04 16.45
CA LEU A 395 5.46 -38.61 15.75
C LEU A 395 6.30 -37.86 16.78
N THR A 396 7.44 -38.45 17.14
CA THR A 396 8.46 -37.76 17.93
C THR A 396 8.98 -36.57 17.14
N ASP A 397 9.44 -35.52 17.83
CA ASP A 397 9.95 -34.29 17.22
C ASP A 397 11.05 -34.58 16.18
N ASP A 398 11.87 -35.62 16.43
CA ASP A 398 12.91 -36.10 15.49
C ASP A 398 12.35 -36.61 14.15
N GLY A 399 11.16 -37.22 14.16
CA GLY A 399 10.48 -37.68 12.95
C GLY A 399 9.94 -36.53 12.11
N ILE A 400 9.50 -35.45 12.76
CA ILE A 400 9.04 -34.23 12.10
C ILE A 400 10.22 -33.51 11.45
N ASP A 401 11.35 -33.40 12.16
CA ASP A 401 12.57 -32.77 11.64
C ASP A 401 13.16 -33.54 10.46
N PHE A 402 13.09 -34.87 10.46
CA PHE A 402 13.52 -35.69 9.31
C PHE A 402 12.67 -35.42 8.06
N ILE A 403 11.33 -35.37 8.20
CA ILE A 403 10.41 -35.10 7.09
C ILE A 403 10.64 -33.69 6.53
N ILE A 404 10.85 -32.70 7.41
CA ILE A 404 11.14 -31.31 7.01
C ILE A 404 12.50 -31.24 6.28
N GLN A 405 13.53 -31.92 6.78
CA GLN A 405 14.85 -31.99 6.13
C GLN A 405 14.79 -32.63 4.75
N ASP A 406 14.00 -33.70 4.58
CA ASP A 406 13.85 -34.38 3.28
C ASP A 406 13.08 -33.52 2.26
N PHE A 407 12.06 -32.79 2.73
CA PHE A 407 11.32 -31.82 1.91
C PHE A 407 12.19 -30.65 1.45
N ILE A 408 13.12 -30.20 2.29
CA ILE A 408 14.08 -29.13 1.97
C ILE A 408 15.12 -29.61 0.96
N LYS A 409 15.57 -30.87 1.04
CA LYS A 409 16.62 -31.43 0.15
C LYS A 409 16.15 -31.72 -1.27
N SER A 410 14.85 -31.93 -1.49
CA SER A 410 14.30 -32.28 -2.82
C SER A 410 13.15 -31.36 -3.28
N PRO A 411 13.38 -30.05 -3.48
CA PRO A 411 12.34 -29.11 -3.88
C PRO A 411 12.06 -29.26 -5.38
N GLY A 412 11.21 -30.21 -5.77
CA GLY A 412 10.62 -30.22 -7.10
C GLY A 412 10.42 -31.56 -7.82
N ARG A 413 10.77 -32.71 -7.23
CA ARG A 413 10.53 -34.03 -7.86
C ARG A 413 10.19 -35.15 -6.87
N ALA A 414 9.35 -34.90 -5.87
CA ALA A 414 8.64 -35.99 -5.20
C ALA A 414 7.35 -36.27 -5.97
N LYS A 415 7.44 -36.96 -7.12
CA LYS A 415 6.27 -37.76 -7.55
C LYS A 415 6.01 -38.75 -6.41
N SER A 416 4.75 -38.87 -6.03
CA SER A 416 4.11 -39.73 -5.03
C SER A 416 4.48 -41.24 -5.01
N ARG A 417 5.64 -41.64 -5.54
CA ARG A 417 6.10 -43.03 -5.65
C ARG A 417 7.11 -43.44 -4.58
N ASN A 418 7.81 -42.50 -3.92
CA ASN A 418 8.87 -42.86 -2.96
C ASN A 418 8.41 -43.00 -1.50
N VAL A 419 7.25 -42.43 -1.14
CA VAL A 419 6.68 -42.62 0.21
C VAL A 419 6.13 -44.06 0.36
N THR A 420 5.60 -44.64 -0.71
CA THR A 420 5.10 -46.03 -0.72
C THR A 420 6.22 -47.05 -0.48
N LEU A 421 7.44 -46.79 -0.96
CA LEU A 421 8.58 -47.70 -0.83
C LEU A 421 9.11 -47.81 0.61
N PHE A 422 8.95 -46.77 1.44
CA PHE A 422 9.38 -46.81 2.85
C PHE A 422 8.43 -47.64 3.73
N PHE A 423 7.12 -47.56 3.46
CA PHE A 423 6.13 -48.36 4.20
C PHE A 423 6.14 -49.84 3.80
N GLU A 424 6.53 -50.19 2.56
CA GLU A 424 6.72 -51.60 2.16
C GLU A 424 8.01 -52.21 2.73
N SER A 425 9.08 -51.43 2.89
CA SER A 425 10.34 -51.94 3.47
C SER A 425 10.28 -52.24 4.97
N ASP A 426 9.46 -51.50 5.72
CA ASP A 426 9.27 -51.76 7.16
C ASP A 426 8.27 -52.89 7.43
N GLN A 427 7.33 -53.15 6.52
CA GLN A 427 6.47 -54.34 6.61
C GLN A 427 7.17 -55.65 6.20
N LEU A 428 8.22 -55.57 5.36
CA LEU A 428 9.05 -56.73 5.04
C LEU A 428 10.02 -57.09 6.18
N LYS A 429 10.56 -56.09 6.90
CA LYS A 429 11.42 -56.35 8.07
C LYS A 429 10.68 -56.94 9.26
N GLN A 430 9.39 -56.68 9.43
CA GLN A 430 8.58 -57.30 10.49
C GLN A 430 8.15 -58.74 10.18
N LYS A 431 8.35 -59.24 8.94
CA LYS A 431 8.02 -60.63 8.58
C LYS A 431 9.19 -61.59 8.63
N ASP A 432 10.43 -61.10 8.62
CA ASP A 432 11.62 -61.96 8.65
C ASP A 432 12.11 -62.29 10.09
N ASP A 433 11.50 -61.67 11.12
CA ASP A 433 11.81 -61.94 12.54
C ASP A 433 10.78 -62.89 13.22
N GLU A 434 9.81 -63.43 12.47
CA GLU A 434 8.94 -64.53 12.90
C GLU A 434 9.00 -65.68 11.89
N PHE A 435 10.12 -66.40 11.81
CA PHE A 435 10.17 -67.85 11.49
C PHE A 435 11.51 -68.48 11.91
#